data_AF-A0A957P8J9-F1
#
_entry.id   AF-A0A957P8J9-F1
#
_cell.length_a   1.000
_cell.length_b   1.000
_cell.length_c   1.000
_cell.angle_alpha   90.00
_cell.angle_beta   90.00
_cell.angle_gamma   90.00
#
_symmetry.space_group_name_H-M   'P 1'
#
loop_
_entity.id
_entity.type
_entity.pdbx_description
1 polymer ?
#
loop_
_entity_poly.entity_id
_entity_poly.type
_entity_poly.pdbx_seq_one_letter_code
_entity_poly.pdbx_strand_id
1 'polypeptide(L)'
;MRAVKERIESFGLAVATANLPLSGSIVMGQPGRAADLTIVKANIATAGRLGIPTLTYNFTALRASEGYGAREGGGRGGADWRDFDHARIADLPPLEAVGEHSLDAMWTRIDEFLHAVIPVAEQAGVRLAVHPNDPPVPVYRGVAQPLGDLHGLKRLVDVIDSPSNC
;
A
#
# COMPACT_ATOMS: atom_id res chain seq x y z
N MET A 1 13.62 4.10 -12.82
CA MET A 1 14.29 3.73 -11.55
C MET A 1 15.79 4.04 -11.57
N ARG A 2 16.59 3.54 -12.53
CA ARG A 2 18.04 3.79 -12.64
C ARG A 2 18.44 5.28 -12.59
N ALA A 3 17.94 6.10 -13.51
CA ALA A 3 18.28 7.52 -13.57
C ALA A 3 17.97 8.30 -12.28
N VAL A 4 16.91 7.89 -11.56
CA VAL A 4 16.56 8.49 -10.25
C VAL A 4 17.58 8.08 -9.19
N LYS A 5 17.99 6.81 -9.15
CA LYS A 5 19.04 6.32 -8.24
C LYS A 5 20.36 7.04 -8.48
N GLU A 6 20.82 7.11 -9.74
CA GLU A 6 22.07 7.79 -10.10
C GLU A 6 22.05 9.28 -9.70
N ARG A 7 20.89 9.95 -9.87
CA ARG A 7 20.72 11.33 -9.40
C ARG A 7 20.82 11.44 -7.88
N ILE A 8 20.21 10.54 -7.11
CA ILE A 8 20.30 10.53 -5.64
C ILE A 8 21.75 10.30 -5.20
N GLU A 9 22.44 9.35 -5.84
CA GLU A 9 23.84 9.03 -5.55
C GLU A 9 24.81 10.16 -5.91
N SER A 10 24.49 10.99 -6.90
CA SER A 10 25.29 12.19 -7.21
C SER A 10 25.32 13.22 -6.06
N PHE A 11 24.40 13.13 -5.11
CA PHE A 11 24.40 13.94 -3.88
C PHE A 11 25.06 13.22 -2.69
N GLY A 12 25.69 12.06 -2.89
CA GLY A 12 26.27 11.25 -1.82
C GLY A 12 25.25 10.53 -0.95
N LEU A 13 24.01 10.38 -1.43
CA LEU A 13 22.91 9.69 -0.74
C LEU A 13 22.70 8.29 -1.29
N ALA A 14 22.15 7.39 -0.48
CA ALA A 14 21.76 6.04 -0.89
C ALA A 14 20.24 5.90 -0.98
N VAL A 15 19.76 5.13 -1.96
CA VAL A 15 18.35 4.76 -2.07
C VAL A 15 18.06 3.59 -1.14
N ALA A 16 17.49 3.87 0.04
CA ALA A 16 17.14 2.85 1.01
C ALA A 16 15.83 2.13 0.67
N THR A 17 14.84 2.86 0.14
CA THR A 17 13.51 2.33 -0.17
C THR A 17 12.97 2.94 -1.46
N ALA A 18 12.02 2.25 -2.10
CA ALA A 18 11.23 2.82 -3.18
C ALA A 18 9.76 2.36 -3.09
N ASN A 19 8.84 3.15 -3.63
CA ASN A 19 7.43 2.78 -3.66
C ASN A 19 7.15 1.79 -4.80
N LEU A 20 6.39 0.73 -4.49
CA LEU A 20 5.84 -0.23 -5.44
C LEU A 20 4.36 0.09 -5.66
N PRO A 21 3.99 0.75 -6.77
CA PRO A 21 2.60 1.08 -7.03
C PRO A 21 1.80 -0.17 -7.37
N LEU A 22 0.61 -0.29 -6.76
CA LEU A 22 -0.38 -1.31 -7.08
C LEU A 22 -1.58 -0.65 -7.77
N SER A 23 -2.13 -1.34 -8.77
CA SER A 23 -3.29 -0.86 -9.52
C SER A 23 -4.60 -1.31 -8.89
N GLY A 24 -5.70 -0.69 -9.33
CA GLY A 24 -7.06 -1.13 -8.96
C GLY A 24 -7.38 -2.55 -9.42
N SER A 25 -6.76 -3.06 -10.49
CA SER A 25 -6.94 -4.45 -10.93
C SER A 25 -6.42 -5.46 -9.90
N ILE A 26 -5.35 -5.11 -9.18
CA ILE A 26 -4.77 -5.92 -8.10
C ILE A 26 -5.57 -5.75 -6.82
N VAL A 27 -5.76 -4.50 -6.37
CA VAL A 27 -6.32 -4.21 -5.04
C VAL A 27 -7.84 -4.42 -4.99
N MET A 28 -8.57 -4.03 -6.05
CA MET A 28 -10.03 -4.10 -6.13
C MET A 28 -10.54 -5.26 -7.01
N GLY A 29 -9.64 -6.01 -7.66
CA GLY A 29 -10.03 -7.14 -8.52
C GLY A 29 -10.67 -6.72 -9.85
N GLN A 30 -10.36 -5.53 -10.35
CA GLN A 30 -10.79 -5.07 -11.68
C GLN A 30 -10.09 -5.90 -12.80
N PRO A 31 -10.61 -5.90 -14.04
CA PRO A 31 -9.96 -6.58 -15.17
C PRO A 31 -8.51 -6.12 -15.40
N GLY A 32 -7.65 -7.01 -15.89
CA GLY A 32 -6.24 -6.71 -16.22
C GLY A 32 -5.20 -7.15 -15.20
N ARG A 33 -5.62 -7.75 -14.08
CA ARG A 33 -4.75 -8.14 -12.96
C ARG A 33 -3.50 -8.95 -13.35
N ALA A 34 -3.61 -9.89 -14.29
CA ALA A 34 -2.47 -10.72 -14.70
C ALA A 34 -1.34 -9.90 -15.38
N ALA A 35 -1.73 -8.93 -16.21
CA ALA A 35 -0.79 -8.02 -16.85
C ALA A 35 -0.13 -7.10 -15.81
N ASP A 36 -0.92 -6.55 -14.88
CA ASP A 36 -0.41 -5.68 -13.83
C ASP A 36 0.51 -6.42 -12.85
N LEU A 37 0.20 -7.67 -12.49
CA LEU A 37 1.09 -8.52 -11.69
C LEU A 37 2.42 -8.79 -12.41
N THR A 38 2.42 -8.90 -13.73
CA THR A 38 3.66 -9.05 -14.52
C THR A 38 4.54 -7.81 -14.38
N ILE A 39 3.94 -6.62 -14.44
CA ILE A 39 4.63 -5.34 -14.24
C ILE A 39 5.18 -5.24 -12.81
N VAL A 40 4.38 -5.59 -11.80
CA VAL A 40 4.80 -5.60 -10.39
C VAL A 40 6.02 -6.50 -10.17
N LYS A 41 5.99 -7.74 -10.68
CA LYS A 41 7.12 -8.67 -10.60
C LYS A 41 8.38 -8.12 -11.28
N ALA A 42 8.24 -7.50 -12.44
CA ALA A 42 9.35 -6.87 -13.15
C ALA A 42 9.95 -5.69 -12.37
N ASN A 43 9.12 -4.91 -11.67
CA ASN A 43 9.57 -3.82 -10.80
C ASN A 43 10.36 -4.34 -9.60
N ILE A 44 9.89 -5.42 -8.96
CA ILE A 44 10.58 -6.09 -7.86
C ILE A 44 11.96 -6.61 -8.30
N ALA A 45 12.02 -7.35 -9.41
CA ALA A 45 13.29 -7.83 -9.95
C ALA A 45 14.23 -6.69 -10.34
N THR A 46 13.69 -5.57 -10.83
CA THR A 46 14.48 -4.38 -11.15
C THR A 46 15.05 -3.70 -9.90
N ALA A 47 14.29 -3.64 -8.81
CA ALA A 47 14.78 -3.13 -7.53
C ALA A 47 15.96 -3.96 -7.02
N GLY A 48 15.85 -5.30 -7.07
CA GLY A 48 16.94 -6.21 -6.71
C GLY A 48 18.21 -5.97 -7.54
N ARG A 49 18.09 -5.89 -8.88
CA ARG A 49 19.23 -5.58 -9.77
C ARG A 49 19.88 -4.22 -9.51
N LEU A 50 19.12 -3.26 -8.97
CA LEU A 50 19.61 -1.92 -8.63
C LEU A 50 20.09 -1.82 -7.17
N GLY A 51 20.04 -2.91 -6.40
CA GLY A 51 20.43 -2.94 -4.99
C GLY A 51 19.53 -2.09 -4.09
N ILE A 52 18.24 -1.93 -4.44
CA ILE A 52 17.25 -1.27 -3.57
C ILE A 52 16.65 -2.34 -2.66
N PRO A 53 16.93 -2.33 -1.35
CA PRO A 53 16.67 -3.47 -0.48
C PRO A 53 15.19 -3.60 -0.06
N THR A 54 14.40 -2.54 -0.18
CA THR A 54 13.02 -2.53 0.30
C THR A 54 12.10 -1.77 -0.63
N LEU A 55 10.96 -2.39 -0.91
CA LEU A 55 9.86 -1.76 -1.62
C LEU A 55 8.65 -1.62 -0.70
N THR A 56 8.12 -0.41 -0.58
CA THR A 56 6.89 -0.16 0.20
C THR A 56 5.67 -0.23 -0.71
N TYR A 57 4.56 -0.82 -0.26
CA TYR A 57 3.31 -0.85 -1.02
C TYR A 57 2.09 -0.60 -0.15
N ASN A 58 1.00 -0.17 -0.77
CA ASN A 58 -0.28 0.05 -0.10
C ASN A 58 -1.30 -0.97 -0.65
N PHE A 59 -2.02 -1.65 0.24
CA PHE A 59 -3.20 -2.44 -0.13
C PHE A 59 -4.51 -1.73 0.27
N THR A 60 -4.49 -0.40 0.28
CA THR A 60 -5.65 0.46 0.52
C THR A 60 -6.39 0.70 -0.78
N ALA A 61 -7.60 0.15 -0.93
CA ALA A 61 -8.43 0.32 -2.13
C ALA A 61 -8.97 1.76 -2.26
N LEU A 62 -9.53 2.28 -1.17
CA LEU A 62 -9.98 3.66 -1.06
C LEU A 62 -9.40 4.29 0.20
N ARG A 63 -8.73 5.43 0.07
CA ARG A 63 -8.30 6.22 1.23
C ARG A 63 -9.42 7.14 1.66
N ALA A 64 -9.77 7.16 2.95
CA ALA A 64 -10.81 8.02 3.52
C ALA A 64 -10.39 9.50 3.59
N SER A 65 -10.12 10.07 2.43
CA SER A 65 -9.52 11.38 2.26
C SER A 65 -10.46 12.50 2.71
N GLU A 66 -11.77 12.31 2.54
CA GLU A 66 -12.82 13.23 2.97
C GLU A 66 -12.89 13.42 4.49
N GLY A 67 -12.27 12.53 5.28
CA GLY A 67 -12.15 12.71 6.72
C GLY A 67 -11.06 13.69 7.13
N TYR A 68 -10.08 13.96 6.26
CA TYR A 68 -8.98 14.86 6.60
C TYR A 68 -9.32 16.33 6.36
N GLY A 69 -8.85 17.20 7.23
CA GLY A 69 -8.94 18.65 7.07
C GLY A 69 -7.60 19.34 7.30
N ALA A 70 -7.24 20.30 6.46
CA ALA A 70 -6.09 21.17 6.70
C ALA A 70 -6.41 22.20 7.78
N ARG A 71 -5.42 22.53 8.62
CA ARG A 71 -5.52 23.47 9.73
C ARG A 71 -4.33 24.40 9.66
N GLU A 72 -4.53 25.54 9.01
CA GLU A 72 -3.50 26.56 8.85
C GLU A 72 -3.35 27.39 10.13
N GLY A 73 -2.12 27.61 10.59
CA GLY A 73 -1.81 28.41 11.78
C GLY A 73 -2.39 27.89 13.11
N GLY A 74 -3.09 26.75 13.11
CA GLY A 74 -3.81 26.22 14.27
C GLY A 74 -2.96 25.36 15.20
N GLY A 75 -1.71 25.06 14.83
CA GLY A 75 -0.78 24.28 15.63
C GLY A 75 0.06 25.13 16.58
N ARG A 76 0.78 24.47 17.49
CA ARG A 76 1.71 25.12 18.41
C ARG A 76 2.75 25.94 17.64
N GLY A 77 2.87 27.23 17.98
CA GLY A 77 3.78 28.14 17.29
C GLY A 77 3.30 28.59 15.91
N GLY A 78 2.01 28.45 15.60
CA GLY A 78 1.45 28.81 14.29
C GLY A 78 1.72 27.78 13.20
N ALA A 79 2.06 26.55 13.56
CA ALA A 79 2.32 25.48 12.60
C ALA A 79 1.02 24.99 11.95
N ASP A 80 1.12 24.64 10.67
CA ASP A 80 0.03 23.97 9.95
C ASP A 80 -0.02 22.49 10.33
N TRP A 81 -1.23 21.92 10.38
CA TRP A 81 -1.43 20.49 10.61
C TRP A 81 -2.63 19.94 9.85
N ARG A 82 -2.80 18.62 9.86
CA ARG A 82 -3.99 17.96 9.32
C ARG A 82 -4.70 17.20 10.42
N ASP A 83 -6.01 17.40 10.51
CA ASP A 83 -6.88 16.61 11.37
C ASP A 83 -7.49 15.45 10.59
N PHE A 84 -8.07 14.51 11.32
CA PHE A 84 -8.96 13.50 10.78
C PHE A 84 -10.21 13.45 11.67
N ASP A 85 -11.37 13.48 11.05
CA ASP A 85 -12.67 13.46 11.72
C ASP A 85 -13.57 12.40 11.08
N HIS A 86 -13.80 11.33 11.84
CA HIS A 86 -14.62 10.20 11.41
C HIS A 86 -16.07 10.62 11.09
N ALA A 87 -16.60 11.64 11.76
CA ALA A 87 -17.97 12.09 11.52
C ALA A 87 -18.17 12.61 10.08
N ARG A 88 -17.12 13.08 9.41
CA ARG A 88 -17.17 13.55 8.02
C ARG A 88 -17.36 12.42 7.02
N ILE A 89 -17.08 11.18 7.42
CA ILE A 89 -17.12 10.00 6.53
C ILE A 89 -18.15 8.95 6.92
N ALA A 90 -18.74 9.06 8.12
CA ALA A 90 -19.53 7.99 8.73
C ALA A 90 -20.71 7.54 7.85
N ASP A 91 -21.39 8.50 7.21
CA ASP A 91 -22.62 8.25 6.43
C ASP A 91 -22.41 8.37 4.92
N LEU A 92 -21.16 8.36 4.46
CA LEU A 92 -20.87 8.48 3.03
C LEU A 92 -21.25 7.19 2.29
N PRO A 93 -22.07 7.28 1.22
CA PRO A 93 -22.48 6.10 0.47
C PRO A 93 -21.29 5.49 -0.29
N PRO A 94 -21.39 4.19 -0.67
CA PRO A 94 -20.46 3.59 -1.61
C PRO A 94 -20.33 4.39 -2.90
N LEU A 95 -19.14 4.40 -3.49
CA LEU A 95 -18.94 4.98 -4.82
C LEU A 95 -19.44 3.99 -5.86
N GLU A 96 -20.37 4.40 -6.72
CA GLU A 96 -20.95 3.54 -7.76
C GLU A 96 -19.89 2.84 -8.63
N ALA A 97 -18.85 3.57 -9.02
CA ALA A 97 -17.75 3.04 -9.85
C ALA A 97 -16.85 2.02 -9.13
N VAL A 98 -16.93 1.92 -7.80
CA VAL A 98 -16.12 1.02 -6.96
C VAL A 98 -16.95 -0.15 -6.46
N GLY A 99 -18.20 0.13 -6.04
CA GLY A 99 -19.05 -0.83 -5.36
C GLY A 99 -18.55 -1.16 -3.96
N GLU A 100 -19.01 -2.30 -3.44
CA GLU A 100 -18.66 -2.80 -2.12
C GLU A 100 -17.62 -3.91 -2.19
N HIS A 101 -16.73 -3.95 -1.20
CA HIS A 101 -15.71 -4.98 -1.07
C HIS A 101 -15.65 -5.46 0.38
N SER A 102 -16.09 -6.70 0.60
CA SER A 102 -16.05 -7.34 1.90
C SER A 102 -14.61 -7.58 2.38
N LEU A 103 -14.46 -7.75 3.69
CA LEU A 103 -13.17 -8.07 4.30
C LEU A 103 -12.57 -9.37 3.72
N ASP A 104 -13.40 -10.39 3.50
CA ASP A 104 -12.96 -11.66 2.90
C ASP A 104 -12.49 -11.47 1.46
N ALA A 105 -13.21 -10.68 0.64
CA ALA A 105 -12.77 -10.40 -0.73
C ALA A 105 -11.43 -9.66 -0.76
N MET A 106 -11.21 -8.72 0.16
CA MET A 106 -9.93 -8.03 0.30
C MET A 106 -8.81 -8.99 0.72
N TRP A 107 -9.07 -9.89 1.67
CA TRP A 107 -8.09 -10.89 2.10
C TRP A 107 -7.74 -11.91 1.03
N THR A 108 -8.72 -12.39 0.26
CA THR A 108 -8.45 -13.26 -0.90
C THR A 108 -7.49 -12.58 -1.88
N ARG A 109 -7.68 -11.29 -2.16
CA ARG A 109 -6.78 -10.54 -3.07
C ARG A 109 -5.40 -10.33 -2.48
N ILE A 110 -5.30 -10.06 -1.17
CA ILE A 110 -4.00 -9.95 -0.47
C ILE A 110 -3.26 -11.28 -0.56
N ASP A 111 -3.93 -12.38 -0.23
CA ASP A 111 -3.36 -13.72 -0.26
C ASP A 111 -2.81 -14.07 -1.65
N GLU A 112 -3.63 -13.89 -2.68
CA GLU A 112 -3.22 -14.19 -4.05
C GLU A 112 -2.10 -13.26 -4.55
N PHE A 113 -2.09 -11.99 -4.11
CA PHE A 113 -1.02 -11.06 -4.42
C PHE A 113 0.29 -11.51 -3.79
N LEU A 114 0.29 -11.81 -2.49
CA LEU A 114 1.49 -12.23 -1.75
C LEU A 114 2.07 -13.53 -2.32
N HIS A 115 1.24 -14.54 -2.57
CA HIS A 115 1.66 -15.78 -3.20
C HIS A 115 2.27 -15.56 -4.59
N ALA A 116 1.81 -14.53 -5.31
CA ALA A 116 2.39 -14.19 -6.60
C ALA A 116 3.74 -13.48 -6.48
N VAL A 117 3.94 -12.56 -5.53
CA VAL A 117 5.07 -11.62 -5.53
C VAL A 117 6.17 -11.93 -4.52
N ILE A 118 5.86 -12.55 -3.38
CA ILE A 118 6.85 -12.83 -2.32
C ILE A 118 8.00 -13.73 -2.82
N PRO A 119 7.75 -14.82 -3.60
CA PRO A 119 8.84 -15.62 -4.15
C PRO A 119 9.78 -14.82 -5.06
N VAL A 120 9.24 -13.86 -5.82
CA VAL A 120 10.03 -12.98 -6.70
C VAL A 120 10.85 -11.98 -5.88
N ALA A 121 10.27 -11.45 -4.81
CA ALA A 121 10.94 -10.52 -3.90
C ALA A 121 12.12 -11.21 -3.19
N GLU A 122 11.91 -12.43 -2.70
CA GLU A 122 12.94 -13.22 -2.03
C GLU A 122 14.09 -13.58 -3.00
N GLN A 123 13.76 -14.04 -4.22
CA GLN A 123 14.76 -14.28 -5.26
C GLN A 123 15.56 -13.02 -5.64
N ALA A 124 14.93 -11.86 -5.58
CA ALA A 124 15.56 -10.57 -5.88
C ALA A 124 16.33 -9.98 -4.68
N GLY A 125 16.25 -10.59 -3.49
CA GLY A 125 16.83 -10.05 -2.26
C GLY A 125 16.15 -8.74 -1.80
N VAL A 126 14.86 -8.59 -2.08
CA VAL A 126 14.07 -7.38 -1.79
C VAL A 126 13.00 -7.70 -0.76
N ARG A 127 12.87 -6.85 0.27
CA ARG A 127 11.76 -6.93 1.22
C ARG A 127 10.57 -6.10 0.74
N LEU A 128 9.36 -6.65 0.81
CA LEU A 128 8.14 -5.90 0.56
C LEU A 128 7.54 -5.50 1.90
N ALA A 129 7.44 -4.19 2.13
CA ALA A 129 6.90 -3.63 3.37
C ALA A 129 5.53 -3.02 3.11
N VAL A 130 4.49 -3.60 3.71
CA VAL A 130 3.14 -3.08 3.60
C VAL A 130 2.95 -1.84 4.45
N HIS A 131 2.29 -0.83 3.88
CA HIS A 131 1.81 0.30 4.64
C HIS A 131 0.43 -0.04 5.25
N PRO A 132 0.19 0.23 6.55
CA PRO A 132 -1.11 0.02 7.18
C PRO A 132 -2.19 0.91 6.54
N ASN A 133 -3.46 0.58 6.73
CA ASN A 133 -4.52 1.48 6.27
C ASN A 133 -4.50 2.77 7.09
N ASP A 134 -4.43 3.94 6.42
CA ASP A 134 -4.42 5.26 7.03
C ASP A 134 -5.48 6.17 6.36
N PRO A 135 -6.59 6.50 7.05
CA PRO A 135 -6.86 6.18 8.45
C PRO A 135 -7.28 4.70 8.61
N PRO A 136 -7.07 4.09 9.78
CA PRO A 136 -7.42 2.69 10.05
C PRO A 136 -8.92 2.52 10.37
N VAL A 137 -9.79 3.01 9.50
CA VAL A 137 -11.25 2.84 9.65
C VAL A 137 -11.67 1.47 9.12
N PRO A 138 -12.45 0.65 9.84
CA PRO A 138 -12.73 -0.73 9.42
C PRO A 138 -13.36 -0.87 8.03
N VAL A 139 -14.26 0.05 7.68
CA VAL A 139 -14.92 0.13 6.38
C VAL A 139 -14.99 1.59 5.95
N TYR A 140 -14.68 1.86 4.68
CA TYR A 140 -14.82 3.18 4.08
C TYR A 140 -15.59 3.09 2.77
N ARG A 141 -16.73 3.79 2.66
CA ARG A 141 -17.61 3.79 1.47
C ARG A 141 -17.89 2.36 0.94
N GLY A 142 -18.20 1.43 1.84
CA GLY A 142 -18.49 0.02 1.50
C GLY A 142 -17.26 -0.86 1.24
N VAL A 143 -16.05 -0.36 1.42
CA VAL A 143 -14.79 -1.10 1.20
C VAL A 143 -14.09 -1.36 2.53
N ALA A 144 -13.87 -2.63 2.86
CA ALA A 144 -13.17 -3.03 4.07
C ALA A 144 -11.66 -2.69 4.02
N GLN A 145 -11.08 -2.36 5.18
CA GLN A 145 -9.66 -2.02 5.37
C GLN A 145 -8.96 -3.09 6.22
N PRO A 146 -8.42 -4.16 5.59
CA PRO A 146 -7.91 -5.34 6.29
C PRO A 146 -6.64 -5.10 7.12
N LEU A 147 -5.92 -4.00 6.90
CA LEU A 147 -4.62 -3.69 7.50
C LEU A 147 -4.70 -2.46 8.42
N GLY A 148 -5.87 -2.24 9.04
CA GLY A 148 -6.11 -1.14 9.97
C GLY A 148 -5.70 -1.43 11.43
N ASP A 149 -5.42 -2.69 11.78
CA ASP A 149 -5.09 -3.08 13.15
C ASP A 149 -3.96 -4.12 13.23
N LEU A 150 -3.56 -4.46 14.46
CA LEU A 150 -2.51 -5.45 14.72
C LEU A 150 -2.88 -6.85 14.22
N HIS A 151 -4.16 -7.24 14.29
CA HIS A 151 -4.59 -8.56 13.86
C HIS A 151 -4.44 -8.70 12.34
N GLY A 152 -4.83 -7.67 11.59
CA GLY A 152 -4.65 -7.60 10.15
C GLY A 152 -3.18 -7.63 9.73
N LEU A 153 -2.34 -6.81 10.36
CA LEU A 153 -0.90 -6.80 10.08
C LEU A 153 -0.25 -8.15 10.40
N LYS A 154 -0.62 -8.77 11.54
CA LYS A 154 -0.14 -10.10 11.89
C LYS A 154 -0.57 -11.15 10.86
N ARG A 155 -1.85 -11.15 10.48
CA ARG A 155 -2.37 -12.07 9.46
C ARG A 155 -1.61 -11.94 8.15
N LEU A 156 -1.25 -10.71 7.72
CA LEU A 156 -0.47 -10.48 6.50
C LEU A 156 0.91 -11.14 6.56
N VAL A 157 1.64 -10.95 7.65
CA VAL A 157 2.96 -11.57 7.84
C VAL A 157 2.85 -13.09 7.90
N ASP A 158 1.80 -13.62 8.51
CA ASP A 158 1.56 -15.06 8.65
C ASP A 158 1.10 -15.74 7.33
N VAL A 159 0.72 -14.99 6.27
CA VAL A 159 0.32 -15.60 4.97
C VAL A 159 1.46 -16.41 4.36
N ILE A 160 2.67 -15.85 4.38
CA ILE A 160 3.88 -16.49 3.86
C ILE A 160 5.02 -16.18 4.82
N ASP A 161 5.55 -17.21 5.47
CA ASP A 161 6.73 -17.14 6.32
C ASP A 161 7.99 -16.91 5.45
N SER A 162 8.25 -15.64 5.13
CA SER A 162 9.40 -15.19 4.36
C SER A 162 9.89 -13.86 4.91
N PRO A 163 11.22 -13.63 5.01
CA PRO A 163 11.76 -12.33 5.41
C PRO A 163 11.43 -11.20 4.42
N SER A 164 10.90 -11.55 3.23
CA SER A 164 10.47 -10.60 2.21
C SER A 164 9.00 -10.19 2.34
N ASN A 165 8.23 -10.78 3.28
CA ASN A 165 6.86 -10.42 3.62
C ASN A 165 6.84 -9.63 4.94
N CYS A 166 6.68 -8.31 4.87
CA CYS A 166 6.85 -7.41 6.02
C CYS A 166 5.76 -6.35 6.13
#